data_AF-A0A528FJG4-F1
#
_entry.id   AF-A0A528FJG4-F1
#
_cell.length_a   1.000
_cell.length_b   1.000
_cell.length_c   1.000
_cell.angle_alpha   90.00
_cell.angle_beta   90.00
_cell.angle_gamma   90.00
#
_symmetry.space_group_name_H-M   'P 1'
#
loop_
_entity.id
_entity.type
_entity.pdbx_description
1 polymer ?
#
loop_
_entity_poly.entity_id
_entity_poly.type
_entity_poly.pdbx_seq_one_letter_code
_entity_poly.pdbx_strand_id
1 'polypeptide(L)' 'TFDATKPDGTPRKLMDVSRLFATGWRPRYSLQSGLEQTYAWFLRHIETGHLRLGAA' A
#
# COMPACT_ATOMS: atom_id res chain seq x y z
N THR A 1 -7.99 -15.50 12.10
CA THR A 1 -8.69 -14.60 13.04
C THR A 1 -7.69 -13.62 13.62
N PHE A 2 -8.15 -12.45 14.07
CA PHE A 2 -7.30 -11.48 14.77
C PHE A 2 -6.81 -12.07 16.09
N ASP A 3 -5.53 -11.88 16.41
CA ASP A 3 -4.93 -12.30 17.68
C ASP A 3 -4.74 -11.09 18.59
N ALA A 4 -5.64 -10.92 19.54
CA ALA A 4 -5.68 -9.78 20.47
C ALA A 4 -4.57 -9.79 21.52
N THR A 5 -3.75 -10.85 21.60
CA THR A 5 -2.59 -10.88 22.50
C THR A 5 -1.40 -10.10 21.95
N LYS A 6 -1.39 -9.84 20.63
CA LYS A 6 -0.34 -9.07 19.99
C LYS A 6 -0.56 -7.57 20.25
N PRO A 7 0.48 -6.83 20.65
CA PRO A 7 0.34 -5.40 20.90
C PRO A 7 0.05 -4.66 19.60
N ASP A 8 -0.77 -3.64 19.70
CA ASP A 8 -0.95 -2.70 18.60
C ASP A 8 0.36 -1.95 18.32
N GLY A 9 0.56 -1.59 17.06
CA GLY A 9 1.64 -0.70 16.65
C GLY A 9 1.44 0.74 17.11
N THR A 10 2.20 1.68 16.55
CA THR A 10 2.00 3.11 16.83
C THR A 10 0.57 3.52 16.46
N PRO A 11 -0.23 4.12 17.37
CA PRO A 11 -1.65 4.41 17.13
C PRO A 11 -1.92 5.28 15.89
N ARG A 12 -0.95 6.14 15.53
CA ARG A 12 -1.03 6.98 14.34
C ARG A 12 0.36 7.30 13.81
N LYS A 13 0.61 6.97 12.54
CA LYS A 13 1.83 7.33 11.82
C LYS A 13 1.47 8.06 10.53
N LEU A 14 1.48 9.39 10.60
CA LEU A 14 1.13 10.28 9.49
C LEU A 14 2.27 11.27 9.24
N MET A 15 2.32 11.81 8.02
CA MET A 15 3.26 12.85 7.62
C MET A 15 2.49 14.13 7.29
N ASP A 16 3.01 15.28 7.69
CA ASP A 16 2.51 16.57 7.23
C ASP A 16 2.93 16.79 5.76
N VAL A 17 1.95 17.01 4.90
CA VAL A 17 2.13 17.19 3.45
C VAL A 17 1.91 18.63 3.00
N SER A 18 1.78 19.58 3.93
CA SER A 18 1.52 21.00 3.63
C SER A 18 2.55 21.59 2.66
N ARG A 19 3.83 21.24 2.83
CA ARG A 19 4.91 21.67 1.92
C ARG A 19 4.74 21.16 0.49
N LEU A 20 4.31 19.91 0.32
CA LEU A 20 4.02 19.36 -1.01
C LEU A 20 2.79 20.04 -1.62
N PHE A 21 1.77 20.34 -0.81
CA PHE A 21 0.59 21.02 -1.32
C PHE A 21 0.87 22.45 -1.78
N ALA A 22 1.82 23.14 -1.14
CA ALA A 22 2.28 24.47 -1.53
C ALA A 22 2.97 24.50 -2.91
N THR A 23 3.52 23.38 -3.38
CA THR A 23 4.09 23.30 -4.75
C THR A 23 3.03 23.05 -5.83
N GLY A 24 1.75 22.95 -5.45
CA GLY A 24 0.67 22.55 -6.34
C GLY A 24 0.52 21.04 -6.49
N TRP A 25 1.41 20.23 -5.90
CA TRP A 25 1.29 18.78 -5.95
C TRP A 25 0.06 18.29 -5.17
N ARG A 26 -0.62 17.27 -5.70
CA ARG A 26 -1.73 16.58 -5.05
C ARG A 26 -1.64 15.07 -5.29
N PRO A 27 -2.01 14.21 -4.32
CA PRO A 27 -2.08 12.78 -4.54
C PRO A 27 -3.16 12.48 -5.58
N ARG A 28 -2.80 11.72 -6.60
CA ARG A 28 -3.72 11.35 -7.69
C ARG A 28 -4.61 10.16 -7.35
N TYR A 29 -4.14 9.28 -6.48
CA TYR A 29 -4.78 8.00 -6.18
C TYR A 29 -5.24 7.96 -4.72
N SER A 30 -6.48 7.51 -4.51
CA SER A 30 -6.96 7.10 -3.18
C SER A 30 -6.33 5.75 -2.80
N LEU A 31 -6.34 5.42 -1.50
CA LEU A 31 -5.86 4.12 -1.03
C LEU A 31 -6.57 2.96 -1.74
N GLN A 32 -7.91 3.02 -1.83
CA GLN A 32 -8.69 1.98 -2.49
C GLN A 32 -8.28 1.79 -3.95
N SER A 33 -8.22 2.88 -4.74
CA SER A 33 -7.84 2.80 -6.14
C SER A 33 -6.41 2.28 -6.33
N GLY A 34 -5.50 2.64 -5.42
CA GLY A 34 -4.12 2.14 -5.44
C GLY A 34 -4.06 0.64 -5.15
N LEU A 35 -4.82 0.16 -4.17
CA LEU A 35 -4.90 -1.27 -3.82
C LEU A 35 -5.45 -2.11 -4.98
N GLU A 36 -6.56 -1.68 -5.59
CA GLU A 36 -7.18 -2.38 -6.72
C GLU A 36 -6.20 -2.52 -7.91
N GLN A 37 -5.56 -1.40 -8.30
CA GLN A 37 -4.59 -1.39 -9.39
C GLN A 37 -3.36 -2.27 -9.10
N THR A 38 -2.85 -2.19 -7.87
CA THR A 38 -1.66 -2.94 -7.45
C THR A 38 -1.95 -4.43 -7.37
N TYR A 39 -3.11 -4.81 -6.85
CA TYR A 39 -3.50 -6.21 -6.75
C TYR A 39 -3.76 -6.83 -8.13
N ALA A 40 -4.42 -6.09 -9.02
CA ALA A 40 -4.59 -6.52 -10.41
C ALA A 40 -3.25 -6.68 -11.13
N TRP A 41 -2.29 -5.77 -10.89
CA TRP A 41 -0.93 -5.92 -11.41
C TRP A 41 -0.25 -7.18 -10.87
N PHE A 42 -0.36 -7.42 -9.56
CA PHE A 42 0.22 -8.60 -8.91
C PHE A 42 -0.30 -9.91 -9.50
N LEU A 43 -1.62 -10.06 -9.64
CA LEU A 43 -2.22 -11.27 -10.23
C LEU A 43 -1.71 -11.54 -11.64
N ARG A 44 -1.69 -10.51 -12.50
CA ARG A 44 -1.13 -10.64 -13.86
C ARG A 44 0.31 -11.12 -13.87
N HIS A 45 1.13 -10.67 -12.91
CA HIS A 45 2.56 -11.02 -12.88
C HIS A 45 2.84 -12.33 -12.15
N ILE A 46 1.92 -12.80 -11.30
CA ILE A 46 1.92 -14.18 -10.83
C ILE A 46 1.68 -15.11 -12.02
N GLU A 47 0.64 -14.85 -12.82
CA GLU A 47 0.25 -15.70 -13.94
C GLU A 47 1.35 -15.79 -15.00
N THR A 48 2.05 -14.68 -15.28
CA THR A 48 3.13 -14.68 -16.27
C THR A 48 4.45 -15.23 -15.74
N GLY A 49 4.58 -15.52 -14.43
CA GLY A 49 5.83 -16.01 -13.82
C GLY A 49 6.90 -14.94 -13.65
N HIS A 50 6.54 -13.66 -13.69
CA HIS A 50 7.49 -12.53 -13.60
C HIS A 50 7.88 -12.17 -12.16
N LEU A 51 7.15 -12.69 -11.17
CA LEU A 51 7.41 -12.42 -9.76
C LEU A 51 8.35 -13.47 -9.17
N ARG A 52 9.41 -13.00 -8.50
CA ARG A 52 10.23 -13.84 -7.62
C ARG A 52 9.47 -14.05 -6.31
N LEU A 53 8.66 -15.10 -6.27
CA LEU A 53 8.08 -15.58 -5.03
C LEU A 53 9.20 -16.31 -4.28
N GLY A 54 9.59 -15.80 -3.10
CA GLY A 54 10.51 -16.53 -2.22
C GLY A 54 9.96 -17.92 -1.92
N ALA A 55 10.84 -18.90 -1.72
CA ALA A 55 10.42 -20.25 -1.36
C ALA A 55 9.53 -20.19 -0.11
N ALA A 56 8.34 -20.78 -0.23
CA ALA A 56 7.39 -20.93 0.87
C ALA A 56 7.93 -21.86 1.97
#